data_AF-A0A267H598-F1
#
_entry.id   AF-A0A267H598-F1
#
_cell.length_a   1.000
_cell.length_b   1.000
_cell.length_c   1.000
_cell.angle_alpha   90.00
_cell.angle_beta   90.00
_cell.angle_gamma   90.00
#
_symmetry.space_group_name_H-M   'P 1'
#
loop_
_entity.id
_entity.type
_entity.pdbx_description
1 polymer ?
#
loop_
_entity_poly.entity_id
_entity_poly.type
_entity_poly.pdbx_seq_one_letter_code
_entity_poly.pdbx_strand_id
1 'polypeptide(L)'
;MTHEAPASQNGVSNDFQSFCQSALGKMLHFSRRRLLLLLPLACCLLAGLFYLHLLSVPALTPRHQVAQAYTTHLQLDLQALRQNFPKLRDEVIRQHSGPHRNQLDQMMLSYLPVFNTSAWVLHSPRDRRFTIAEVQAVAKSTVQPGFLVPNVAHFVLPFGDTQLQFHHMVSILSCLHVMKPHRMMLWYAPGRLPTGQWWDRVRKNLTEAEWDEKIIMAQRPVPTSVYSVPVRGREHQSDVMRLEAVLVFGGVYLDIDVLVLKPLDPLRKFAFTIGRETSDGLCNGIFLSAPNWTFLAMWHTAYQVFNDDAWNEHSVRLPHLMQRAFPDLCHVEEDSLNRPNWTPDEVAWIYGIGQQHRWDWRKKNYAVHLFGTFEDENMSSIRSLNSMYGEMCRNILFGSG
;
A
#
# COMPACT_ATOMS: atom_id res chain seq x y z
N MET A 1 -79.12 26.66 24.20
CA MET A 1 -79.41 25.37 24.87
C MET A 1 -78.05 24.86 25.35
N THR A 2 -77.61 25.09 26.59
CA THR A 2 -78.10 24.50 27.86
C THR A 2 -78.07 22.96 27.75
N HIS A 3 -77.35 22.17 28.56
CA HIS A 3 -76.75 22.32 29.91
C HIS A 3 -75.37 21.58 29.98
N GLU A 4 -74.59 21.41 31.06
CA GLU A 4 -74.55 21.84 32.49
C GLU A 4 -73.08 21.81 32.99
N ALA A 5 -72.80 22.03 34.28
CA ALA A 5 -71.62 21.54 35.03
C ALA A 5 -72.10 20.82 36.32
N PRO A 6 -71.26 20.11 37.10
CA PRO A 6 -70.73 20.76 38.32
C PRO A 6 -69.36 20.23 38.85
N ALA A 7 -68.91 20.80 39.97
CA ALA A 7 -67.60 20.61 40.60
C ALA A 7 -67.64 19.83 41.94
N SER A 8 -66.47 19.41 42.45
CA SER A 8 -66.09 19.20 43.87
C SER A 8 -64.68 18.57 43.94
N GLN A 9 -63.88 18.60 45.03
CA GLN A 9 -63.77 19.47 46.22
C GLN A 9 -62.32 19.33 46.77
N ASN A 10 -61.88 20.24 47.65
CA ASN A 10 -60.56 20.20 48.28
C ASN A 10 -60.51 19.29 49.53
N GLY A 11 -59.34 18.68 49.80
CA GLY A 11 -58.78 18.65 51.16
C GLY A 11 -58.45 17.31 51.82
N VAL A 12 -57.46 17.38 52.73
CA VAL A 12 -57.10 16.42 53.80
C VAL A 12 -56.36 15.13 53.40
N SER A 13 -55.02 15.18 53.47
CA SER A 13 -54.17 14.07 53.94
C SER A 13 -52.75 14.58 54.22
N ASN A 14 -52.53 15.20 55.40
CA ASN A 14 -51.25 15.84 55.76
C ASN A 14 -50.47 15.10 56.87
N ASP A 15 -50.98 13.95 57.34
CA ASP A 15 -50.43 13.23 58.51
C ASP A 15 -49.59 11.98 58.15
N PHE A 16 -49.54 11.55 56.89
CA PHE A 16 -48.74 10.38 56.50
C PHE A 16 -47.27 10.70 56.16
N GLN A 17 -46.99 11.90 55.61
CA GLN A 17 -45.63 12.31 55.25
C GLN A 17 -44.75 12.63 56.48
N SER A 18 -45.35 13.13 57.57
CA SER A 18 -44.65 13.46 58.82
C SER A 18 -44.04 12.22 59.50
N PHE A 19 -44.76 11.10 59.49
CA PHE A 19 -44.32 9.87 60.16
C PHE A 19 -43.12 9.19 59.45
N CYS A 20 -43.11 9.17 58.11
CA CYS A 20 -42.05 8.50 57.34
C CYS A 20 -40.69 9.22 57.38
N GLN A 21 -40.64 10.54 57.59
CA GLN A 21 -39.37 11.29 57.62
C GLN A 21 -38.56 11.09 58.92
N SER A 22 -39.24 10.77 60.03
CA SER A 22 -38.60 10.52 61.33
C SER A 22 -37.76 9.22 61.37
N ALA A 23 -38.21 8.18 60.66
CA ALA A 23 -37.57 6.85 60.68
C ALA A 23 -36.34 6.74 59.75
N LEU A 24 -36.37 7.34 58.56
CA LEU A 24 -35.22 7.28 57.63
C LEU A 24 -34.01 8.11 58.10
N GLY A 25 -34.23 9.19 58.85
CA GLY A 25 -33.16 10.10 59.29
C GLY A 25 -32.12 9.48 60.23
N LYS A 26 -32.42 8.35 60.89
CA LYS A 26 -31.53 7.74 61.90
C LYS A 26 -30.75 6.51 61.41
N MET A 27 -31.09 5.91 60.26
CA MET A 27 -30.32 4.78 59.70
C MET A 27 -29.23 5.19 58.69
N LEU A 28 -29.34 6.36 58.05
CA LEU A 28 -28.39 6.80 57.02
C LEU A 28 -27.09 7.42 57.54
N HIS A 29 -26.97 7.66 58.85
CA HIS A 29 -25.81 8.37 59.41
C HIS A 29 -24.65 7.46 59.88
N PHE A 30 -24.87 6.13 59.97
CA PHE A 30 -23.90 5.20 60.59
C PHE A 30 -22.97 4.47 59.62
N SER A 31 -23.22 4.47 58.31
CA SER A 31 -22.42 3.73 57.31
C SER A 31 -21.42 4.56 56.51
N ARG A 32 -21.61 5.88 56.36
CA ARG A 32 -20.75 6.72 55.50
C ARG A 32 -19.34 7.00 56.05
N ARG A 33 -19.15 7.07 57.38
CA ARG A 33 -17.85 7.48 57.98
C ARG A 33 -16.72 6.45 57.88
N ARG A 34 -17.01 5.15 57.73
CA ARG A 34 -15.95 4.13 57.55
C ARG A 34 -15.54 3.93 56.08
N LEU A 35 -16.44 4.14 55.13
CA LEU A 35 -16.15 3.95 53.70
C LEU A 35 -15.25 5.06 53.12
N LEU A 36 -15.40 6.30 53.62
CA LEU A 36 -14.65 7.48 53.17
C LEU A 36 -13.16 7.50 53.57
N LEU A 37 -12.73 6.66 54.52
CA LEU A 37 -11.32 6.54 54.93
C LEU A 37 -10.58 5.38 54.26
N LEU A 38 -11.30 4.35 53.78
CA LEU A 38 -10.68 3.15 53.21
C LEU A 38 -10.34 3.29 51.71
N LEU A 39 -11.13 4.03 50.94
CA LEU A 39 -10.83 4.29 49.51
C LEU A 39 -9.46 4.97 49.27
N PRO A 40 -9.11 6.10 49.90
CA PRO A 40 -7.83 6.76 49.61
C PRO A 40 -6.61 5.91 50.01
N LEU A 41 -6.70 5.16 51.11
CA LEU A 41 -5.65 4.23 51.54
C LEU A 41 -5.44 3.08 50.54
N ALA A 42 -6.51 2.50 49.99
CA ALA A 42 -6.42 1.48 48.95
C ALA A 42 -5.81 2.02 47.65
N CYS A 43 -6.20 3.22 47.22
CA CYS A 43 -5.62 3.86 46.04
C CYS A 43 -4.12 4.19 46.21
N CYS A 44 -3.70 4.67 47.38
CA CYS A 44 -2.29 4.93 47.66
C CYS A 44 -1.45 3.64 47.70
N LEU A 45 -1.97 2.54 48.24
CA LEU A 45 -1.30 1.23 48.24
C LEU A 45 -1.17 0.67 46.82
N LEU A 46 -2.21 0.76 45.99
CA LEU A 46 -2.16 0.32 44.59
C LEU A 46 -1.18 1.18 43.76
N ALA A 47 -1.18 2.49 43.95
CA ALA A 47 -0.21 3.38 43.29
C ALA A 47 1.23 3.09 43.73
N GLY A 48 1.47 2.86 45.03
CA GLY A 48 2.78 2.50 45.57
C GLY A 48 3.30 1.16 45.05
N LEU A 49 2.45 0.14 44.97
CA LEU A 49 2.79 -1.16 44.38
C LEU A 49 3.08 -1.06 42.88
N PHE A 50 2.32 -0.25 42.14
CA PHE A 50 2.59 -0.01 40.72
C PHE A 50 3.93 0.71 40.50
N TYR A 51 4.26 1.68 41.36
CA TYR A 51 5.54 2.41 41.31
C TYR A 51 6.74 1.54 41.70
N LEU A 52 6.59 0.68 42.71
CA LEU A 52 7.61 -0.32 43.07
C LEU A 52 7.80 -1.38 41.97
N HIS A 53 6.74 -1.74 41.25
CA HIS A 53 6.86 -2.65 40.11
C HIS A 53 7.61 -2.00 38.94
N LEU A 54 7.32 -0.73 38.63
CA LEU A 54 8.07 0.07 37.64
C LEU A 54 9.56 0.23 37.99
N LEU A 55 9.89 0.32 39.27
CA LEU A 55 11.29 0.43 39.75
C LEU A 55 12.04 -0.91 39.85
N SER A 56 11.35 -2.05 39.70
CA SER A 56 11.95 -3.39 39.79
C SER A 56 12.05 -4.12 38.44
N VAL A 57 11.63 -3.49 37.33
CA VAL A 57 11.99 -3.94 35.99
C VAL A 57 13.44 -3.51 35.71
N PRO A 58 14.38 -4.43 35.40
CA PRO A 58 15.74 -4.04 35.02
C PRO A 58 15.70 -3.21 33.74
N ALA A 59 16.40 -2.07 33.74
CA ALA A 59 16.39 -1.09 32.66
C ALA A 59 17.09 -1.63 31.39
N LEU A 60 16.39 -2.47 30.63
CA LEU A 60 16.74 -2.82 29.26
C LEU A 60 16.64 -1.56 28.39
N THR A 61 17.80 -1.08 27.92
CA THR A 61 17.88 0.17 27.15
C THR A 61 16.98 0.12 25.90
N PRO A 62 16.24 1.20 25.57
CA PRO A 62 15.31 1.21 24.43
C PRO A 62 15.93 0.91 23.06
N ARG A 63 17.26 1.01 22.93
CA ARG A 63 18.02 0.84 21.69
C ARG A 63 18.00 -0.55 21.06
N HIS A 64 17.47 -1.60 21.72
CA HIS A 64 17.54 -2.98 21.20
C HIS A 64 16.19 -3.68 21.00
N GLN A 65 15.08 -3.21 21.58
CA GLN A 65 13.77 -3.89 21.43
C GLN A 65 12.99 -3.50 20.17
N VAL A 66 13.25 -2.35 19.55
CA VAL A 66 12.50 -1.90 18.35
C VAL A 66 12.86 -2.73 17.10
N ALA A 67 14.00 -3.42 17.09
CA ALA A 67 14.57 -4.02 15.87
C ALA A 67 14.19 -5.50 15.59
N GLN A 68 13.53 -6.20 16.52
CA GLN A 68 13.47 -7.69 16.48
C GLN A 68 12.13 -8.35 16.13
N ALA A 69 11.06 -7.58 15.85
CA ALA A 69 9.71 -8.15 15.66
C ALA A 69 9.10 -8.02 14.24
N TYR A 70 9.77 -7.37 13.28
CA TYR A 70 9.10 -6.80 12.09
C TYR A 70 9.74 -7.10 10.72
N THR A 71 10.60 -8.11 10.59
CA THR A 71 11.25 -8.47 9.30
C THR A 71 11.53 -9.97 9.13
N THR A 72 10.84 -10.85 9.85
CA THR A 72 11.10 -12.30 9.89
C THR A 72 11.03 -13.03 8.55
N HIS A 73 10.42 -12.42 7.53
CA HIS A 73 10.29 -12.99 6.18
C HIS A 73 11.31 -12.45 5.16
N LEU A 74 12.19 -11.52 5.54
CA LEU A 74 13.14 -10.90 4.61
C LEU A 74 14.55 -11.51 4.73
N GLN A 75 15.12 -11.94 3.61
CA GLN A 75 16.52 -12.40 3.50
C GLN A 75 17.40 -11.26 2.94
N LEU A 76 17.60 -10.22 3.74
CA LEU A 76 18.31 -8.99 3.36
C LEU A 76 19.84 -9.17 3.36
N ASP A 77 20.52 -8.49 2.43
CA ASP A 77 21.97 -8.28 2.53
C ASP A 77 22.27 -7.21 3.60
N LEU A 78 22.39 -7.66 4.85
CA LEU A 78 22.68 -6.81 6.00
C LEU A 78 24.04 -6.09 5.88
N GLN A 79 25.00 -6.67 5.15
CA GLN A 79 26.31 -6.07 4.96
C GLN A 79 26.22 -4.90 3.99
N ALA A 80 25.63 -5.10 2.81
CA ALA A 80 25.47 -4.05 1.81
C ALA A 80 24.58 -2.91 2.33
N LEU A 81 23.48 -3.21 3.05
CA LEU A 81 22.65 -2.18 3.66
C LEU A 81 23.44 -1.34 4.68
N ARG A 82 24.19 -1.98 5.58
CA ARG A 82 25.00 -1.28 6.59
C ARG A 82 26.12 -0.45 5.97
N GLN A 83 26.75 -0.93 4.90
CA GLN A 83 27.82 -0.22 4.18
C GLN A 83 27.31 1.00 3.40
N ASN A 84 26.15 0.88 2.74
CA ASN A 84 25.57 1.95 1.93
C ASN A 84 24.83 3.02 2.75
N PHE A 85 24.37 2.69 3.97
CA PHE A 85 23.53 3.58 4.77
C PHE A 85 24.10 4.99 5.06
N PRO A 86 25.39 5.18 5.41
CA PRO A 86 25.93 6.52 5.62
C PRO A 86 25.83 7.38 4.36
N LYS A 87 26.19 6.81 3.19
CA LYS A 87 26.06 7.48 1.89
C LYS A 87 24.60 7.82 1.56
N LEU A 88 23.69 6.86 1.77
CA LEU A 88 22.25 7.04 1.55
C LEU A 88 21.71 8.19 2.41
N ARG A 89 22.02 8.22 3.71
CA ARG A 89 21.57 9.27 4.62
C ARG A 89 22.20 10.63 4.28
N ASP A 90 23.53 10.69 4.19
CA ASP A 90 24.26 11.95 4.22
C ASP A 90 24.46 12.61 2.86
N GLU A 91 24.58 11.83 1.79
CA GLU A 91 24.73 12.37 0.42
C GLU A 91 23.39 12.49 -0.31
N VAL A 92 22.50 11.50 -0.19
CA VAL A 92 21.21 11.46 -0.89
C VAL A 92 20.11 12.14 -0.07
N ILE A 93 19.72 11.53 1.05
CA ILE A 93 18.51 11.92 1.78
C ILE A 93 18.67 13.27 2.50
N ARG A 94 19.88 13.68 2.90
CA ARG A 94 20.14 15.02 3.46
C ARG A 94 19.78 16.17 2.51
N GLN A 95 19.79 15.92 1.19
CA GLN A 95 19.32 16.88 0.18
C GLN A 95 17.80 16.84 -0.01
N HIS A 96 17.18 15.69 0.30
CA HIS A 96 15.80 15.33 -0.07
C HIS A 96 14.79 15.32 1.09
N SER A 97 15.28 15.36 2.33
CA SER A 97 14.51 15.22 3.58
C SER A 97 13.55 16.37 3.89
N GLY A 98 13.47 17.41 3.03
CA GLY A 98 12.49 18.50 3.13
C GLY A 98 12.35 19.07 4.55
N PRO A 99 11.14 19.03 5.16
CA PRO A 99 10.91 19.55 6.51
C PRO A 99 11.68 18.79 7.60
N HIS A 100 12.08 17.54 7.35
CA HIS A 100 12.78 16.67 8.30
C HIS A 100 14.30 16.84 8.29
N ARG A 101 14.87 17.74 7.47
CA ARG A 101 16.33 17.92 7.32
C ARG A 101 17.06 18.20 8.64
N ASN A 102 16.45 18.94 9.55
CA ASN A 102 17.00 19.25 10.88
C ASN A 102 16.82 18.11 11.91
N GLN A 103 16.07 17.07 11.55
CA GLN A 103 15.75 15.89 12.36
C GLN A 103 16.31 14.59 11.75
N LEU A 104 17.10 14.69 10.67
CA LEU A 104 17.56 13.55 9.86
C LEU A 104 18.27 12.49 10.69
N ASP A 105 19.19 12.90 11.57
CA ASP A 105 19.99 11.98 12.40
C ASP A 105 19.16 11.34 13.54
N GLN A 106 18.01 11.92 13.90
CA GLN A 106 17.06 11.36 14.87
C GLN A 106 16.01 10.45 14.20
N MET A 107 15.69 10.68 12.92
CA MET A 107 14.68 9.93 12.19
C MET A 107 15.27 8.73 11.45
N MET A 108 16.46 8.88 10.85
CA MET A 108 17.18 7.79 10.17
C MET A 108 18.14 7.06 11.12
N LEU A 109 17.56 6.31 12.07
CA LEU A 109 18.32 5.49 13.02
C LEU A 109 18.51 4.04 12.54
N SER A 110 17.64 3.54 11.65
CA SER A 110 17.71 2.19 11.10
C SER A 110 18.19 2.20 9.65
N TYR A 111 19.08 1.26 9.31
CA TYR A 111 19.44 0.90 7.94
C TYR A 111 18.64 -0.30 7.40
N LEU A 112 17.67 -0.78 8.18
CA LEU A 112 16.81 -1.90 7.84
C LEU A 112 15.37 -1.41 7.55
N PRO A 113 14.69 -1.96 6.53
CA PRO A 113 13.27 -1.75 6.32
C PRO A 113 12.48 -2.27 7.53
N VAL A 114 11.38 -1.60 7.91
CA VAL A 114 10.53 -2.00 9.05
C VAL A 114 9.07 -1.82 8.69
N PHE A 115 8.31 -2.92 8.65
CA PHE A 115 6.87 -2.92 8.40
C PHE A 115 6.23 -4.21 8.93
N ASN A 116 4.92 -4.22 9.15
CA ASN A 116 4.25 -5.39 9.73
C ASN A 116 3.39 -6.13 8.70
N THR A 117 3.65 -7.43 8.54
CA THR A 117 2.90 -8.33 7.64
C THR A 117 1.85 -9.19 8.38
N SER A 118 1.71 -9.09 9.70
CA SER A 118 0.82 -9.94 10.51
C SER A 118 -0.67 -9.78 10.19
N ALA A 119 -1.05 -8.65 9.58
CA ALA A 119 -2.41 -8.36 9.13
C ALA A 119 -2.63 -8.68 7.64
N TRP A 120 -1.64 -9.27 6.96
CA TRP A 120 -1.76 -9.66 5.56
C TRP A 120 -2.48 -11.00 5.44
N VAL A 121 -3.49 -11.05 4.59
CA VAL A 121 -4.33 -12.22 4.33
C VAL A 121 -4.16 -12.56 2.85
N LEU A 122 -3.38 -13.61 2.58
CA LEU A 122 -3.14 -14.12 1.23
C LEU A 122 -4.05 -15.34 1.01
N HIS A 123 -4.85 -15.30 -0.06
CA HIS A 123 -5.72 -16.42 -0.42
C HIS A 123 -5.94 -16.53 -1.92
N SER A 124 -6.35 -17.71 -2.38
CA SER A 124 -6.88 -17.88 -3.73
C SER A 124 -8.31 -17.32 -3.80
N PRO A 125 -8.84 -17.08 -5.01
CA PRO A 125 -10.25 -16.75 -5.21
C PRO A 125 -11.27 -17.75 -4.64
N ARG A 126 -10.87 -19.00 -4.35
CA ARG A 126 -11.68 -20.01 -3.65
C ARG A 126 -11.29 -20.18 -2.17
N ASP A 127 -10.76 -19.10 -1.58
CA ASP A 127 -10.41 -18.97 -0.16
C ASP A 127 -9.34 -19.94 0.38
N ARG A 128 -8.61 -20.65 -0.49
CA ARG A 128 -7.40 -21.39 -0.06
C ARG A 128 -6.40 -20.38 0.48
N ARG A 129 -6.08 -20.47 1.78
CA ARG A 129 -5.08 -19.61 2.42
C ARG A 129 -3.66 -19.98 1.99
N PHE A 130 -2.81 -18.95 1.92
CA PHE A 130 -1.37 -19.10 1.76
C PHE A 130 -0.64 -18.37 2.89
N THR A 131 0.46 -18.96 3.37
CA THR A 131 1.46 -18.26 4.17
C THR A 131 2.39 -17.43 3.28
N ILE A 132 3.05 -16.43 3.86
CA ILE A 132 4.09 -15.64 3.15
C ILE A 132 5.20 -16.57 2.62
N ALA A 133 5.61 -17.56 3.42
CA ALA A 133 6.65 -18.52 3.03
C ALA A 133 6.26 -19.38 1.83
N GLU A 134 4.99 -19.81 1.71
CA GLU A 134 4.51 -20.54 0.52
C GLU A 134 4.53 -19.66 -0.73
N VAL A 135 4.07 -18.41 -0.64
CA VAL A 135 4.08 -17.50 -1.79
C VAL A 135 5.52 -17.12 -2.18
N GLN A 136 6.43 -16.95 -1.22
CA GLN A 136 7.86 -16.77 -1.49
C GLN A 136 8.50 -18.01 -2.13
N ALA A 137 8.13 -19.22 -1.70
CA ALA A 137 8.61 -20.46 -2.32
C ALA A 137 8.11 -20.61 -3.77
N VAL A 138 6.86 -20.25 -4.05
CA VAL A 138 6.33 -20.16 -5.43
C VAL A 138 7.08 -19.09 -6.21
N ALA A 139 7.21 -17.86 -5.71
CA ALA A 139 7.94 -16.79 -6.39
C ALA A 139 9.38 -17.23 -6.76
N LYS A 140 10.08 -17.86 -5.82
CA LYS A 140 11.43 -18.40 -6.03
C LYS A 140 11.48 -19.48 -7.12
N SER A 141 10.48 -20.36 -7.25
CA SER A 141 10.47 -21.39 -8.29
C SER A 141 10.23 -20.85 -9.71
N THR A 142 9.74 -19.61 -9.85
CA THR A 142 9.58 -18.92 -11.15
C THR A 142 10.88 -18.30 -11.69
N VAL A 143 11.96 -18.29 -10.90
CA VAL A 143 13.26 -17.76 -11.28
C VAL A 143 14.01 -18.83 -12.07
N GLN A 144 14.09 -18.65 -13.39
CA GLN A 144 14.81 -19.55 -14.30
C GLN A 144 16.29 -19.11 -14.43
N PRO A 145 17.20 -19.99 -14.89
CA PRO A 145 18.61 -19.62 -15.09
C PRO A 145 18.79 -18.37 -15.95
N GLY A 146 19.59 -17.42 -15.49
CA GLY A 146 19.80 -16.12 -16.14
C GLY A 146 18.85 -15.00 -15.71
N PHE A 147 17.84 -15.29 -14.87
CA PHE A 147 16.98 -14.28 -14.24
C PHE A 147 17.23 -14.18 -12.73
N LEU A 148 16.94 -12.99 -12.20
CA LEU A 148 16.99 -12.67 -10.76
C LEU A 148 15.59 -12.30 -10.21
N VAL A 149 14.70 -11.80 -11.08
CA VAL A 149 13.34 -11.38 -10.73
C VAL A 149 12.33 -12.53 -10.93
N PRO A 150 11.52 -12.88 -9.93
CA PRO A 150 10.37 -13.79 -10.07
C PRO A 150 9.41 -13.38 -11.20
N ASN A 151 8.77 -14.34 -11.87
CA ASN A 151 7.65 -14.07 -12.79
C ASN A 151 6.32 -13.96 -12.01
N VAL A 152 6.26 -12.97 -11.11
CA VAL A 152 5.10 -12.64 -10.28
C VAL A 152 4.72 -11.18 -10.57
N ALA A 153 3.44 -10.92 -10.78
CA ALA A 153 2.91 -9.57 -11.01
C ALA A 153 2.17 -9.05 -9.77
N HIS A 154 2.29 -7.75 -9.49
CA HIS A 154 1.67 -7.09 -8.35
C HIS A 154 0.86 -5.88 -8.82
N PHE A 155 -0.41 -5.82 -8.48
CA PHE A 155 -1.27 -4.63 -8.63
C PHE A 155 -1.80 -4.20 -7.27
N VAL A 156 -1.75 -2.91 -6.95
CA VAL A 156 -2.55 -2.33 -5.85
C VAL A 156 -3.89 -1.87 -6.44
N LEU A 157 -4.99 -2.43 -5.91
CA LEU A 157 -6.33 -2.09 -6.34
C LEU A 157 -6.83 -0.81 -5.63
N PRO A 158 -7.71 -0.01 -6.27
CA PRO A 158 -8.21 1.23 -5.70
C PRO A 158 -8.86 1.05 -4.31
N PHE A 159 -8.48 1.90 -3.36
CA PHE A 159 -9.06 1.90 -2.00
C PHE A 159 -10.47 2.52 -1.94
N GLY A 160 -10.83 3.30 -2.97
CA GLY A 160 -12.10 4.03 -3.09
C GLY A 160 -13.20 3.20 -3.76
N ASP A 161 -13.62 3.62 -4.95
CA ASP A 161 -14.53 2.82 -5.78
C ASP A 161 -13.84 1.50 -6.19
N THR A 162 -14.55 0.39 -6.04
CA THR A 162 -14.03 -0.93 -6.41
C THR A 162 -14.48 -1.36 -7.80
N GLN A 163 -15.35 -0.61 -8.46
CA GLN A 163 -15.72 -0.88 -9.84
C GLN A 163 -14.51 -0.64 -10.75
N LEU A 164 -14.05 -1.70 -11.42
CA LEU A 164 -12.99 -1.53 -12.41
C LEU A 164 -13.53 -0.77 -13.61
N GLN A 165 -12.75 0.18 -14.11
CA GLN A 165 -12.99 0.86 -15.38
C GLN A 165 -12.46 0.02 -16.55
N PHE A 166 -12.73 0.47 -17.78
CA PHE A 166 -12.31 -0.27 -18.98
C PHE A 166 -10.78 -0.41 -19.06
N HIS A 167 -10.03 0.68 -18.88
CA HIS A 167 -8.57 0.66 -18.91
C HIS A 167 -7.98 -0.26 -17.83
N HIS A 168 -8.50 -0.27 -16.60
CA HIS A 168 -8.10 -1.21 -15.54
C HIS A 168 -8.17 -2.68 -16.00
N MET A 169 -9.24 -3.05 -16.72
CA MET A 169 -9.39 -4.39 -17.28
C MET A 169 -8.38 -4.67 -18.39
N VAL A 170 -8.11 -3.70 -19.27
CA VAL A 170 -7.10 -3.87 -20.32
C VAL A 170 -5.69 -4.02 -19.71
N SER A 171 -5.33 -3.26 -18.68
CA SER A 171 -4.06 -3.40 -17.94
C SER A 171 -3.91 -4.81 -17.35
N ILE A 172 -4.91 -5.29 -16.61
CA ILE A 172 -4.85 -6.63 -16.00
C ILE A 172 -4.79 -7.73 -17.07
N LEU A 173 -5.59 -7.64 -18.15
CA LEU A 173 -5.52 -8.59 -19.27
C LEU A 173 -4.18 -8.53 -20.01
N SER A 174 -3.59 -7.34 -20.17
CA SER A 174 -2.27 -7.18 -20.78
C SER A 174 -1.19 -7.93 -20.00
N CYS A 175 -1.24 -7.85 -18.67
CA CYS A 175 -0.34 -8.62 -17.82
C CYS A 175 -0.62 -10.14 -17.95
N LEU A 176 -1.87 -10.59 -17.87
CA LEU A 176 -2.23 -12.00 -18.02
C LEU A 176 -1.83 -12.61 -19.38
N HIS A 177 -2.03 -11.87 -20.48
CA HIS A 177 -1.84 -12.37 -21.84
C HIS A 177 -0.43 -12.14 -22.38
N VAL A 178 0.25 -11.07 -21.97
CA VAL A 178 1.55 -10.65 -22.54
C VAL A 178 2.71 -10.95 -21.58
N MET A 179 2.64 -10.52 -20.32
CA MET A 179 3.65 -10.91 -19.30
C MET A 179 3.54 -12.39 -18.93
N LYS A 180 2.32 -12.94 -18.93
CA LYS A 180 2.02 -14.33 -18.56
C LYS A 180 2.64 -14.71 -17.19
N PRO A 181 2.31 -13.97 -16.11
CA PRO A 181 2.84 -14.26 -14.79
C PRO A 181 2.47 -15.66 -14.33
N HIS A 182 3.35 -16.28 -13.54
CA HIS A 182 3.03 -17.53 -12.85
C HIS A 182 2.03 -17.26 -11.72
N ARG A 183 2.16 -16.12 -11.02
CA ARG A 183 1.19 -15.63 -10.04
C ARG A 183 0.94 -14.13 -10.23
N MET A 184 -0.32 -13.72 -10.11
CA MET A 184 -0.73 -12.31 -10.07
C MET A 184 -1.32 -12.01 -8.70
N MET A 185 -0.66 -11.13 -7.96
CA MET A 185 -1.07 -10.67 -6.63
C MET A 185 -1.90 -9.39 -6.75
N LEU A 186 -3.16 -9.48 -6.35
CA LEU A 186 -4.11 -8.36 -6.35
C LEU A 186 -4.27 -7.86 -4.92
N TRP A 187 -3.62 -6.74 -4.62
CA TRP A 187 -3.55 -6.14 -3.28
C TRP A 187 -4.75 -5.24 -3.03
N TYR A 188 -5.48 -5.48 -1.95
CA TYR A 188 -6.73 -4.76 -1.67
C TYR A 188 -6.99 -4.53 -0.19
N ALA A 189 -7.74 -3.48 0.12
CA ALA A 189 -8.14 -3.17 1.50
C ALA A 189 -9.30 -4.07 1.96
N PRO A 190 -9.48 -4.33 3.27
CA PRO A 190 -10.61 -5.09 3.80
C PRO A 190 -11.95 -4.52 3.30
N GLY A 191 -12.80 -5.39 2.75
CA GLY A 191 -14.08 -4.99 2.17
C GLY A 191 -14.01 -4.30 0.79
N ARG A 192 -12.82 -4.12 0.20
CA ARG A 192 -12.61 -3.47 -1.11
C ARG A 192 -12.25 -4.47 -2.22
N LEU A 193 -12.99 -5.56 -2.33
CA LEU A 193 -12.85 -6.47 -3.47
C LEU A 193 -13.28 -5.76 -4.77
N PRO A 194 -12.58 -5.97 -5.90
CA PRO A 194 -12.95 -5.39 -7.20
C PRO A 194 -14.31 -5.90 -7.68
N THR A 195 -15.05 -5.03 -8.38
CA THR A 195 -16.42 -5.28 -8.84
C THR A 195 -16.65 -4.71 -10.25
N GLY A 196 -17.89 -4.83 -10.75
CA GLY A 196 -18.32 -4.27 -12.03
C GLY A 196 -18.07 -5.18 -13.24
N GLN A 197 -18.69 -4.81 -14.37
CA GLN A 197 -18.65 -5.60 -15.62
C GLN A 197 -17.22 -5.88 -16.13
N TRP A 198 -16.29 -4.95 -15.88
CA TRP A 198 -14.91 -5.05 -16.33
C TRP A 198 -14.10 -6.02 -15.47
N TRP A 199 -14.38 -6.12 -14.17
CA TRP A 199 -13.85 -7.20 -13.32
C TRP A 199 -14.39 -8.58 -13.72
N ASP A 200 -15.70 -8.69 -13.98
CA ASP A 200 -16.28 -9.93 -14.50
C ASP A 200 -15.67 -10.32 -15.85
N ARG A 201 -15.26 -9.34 -16.66
CA ARG A 201 -14.54 -9.60 -17.92
C ARG A 201 -13.13 -10.13 -17.67
N VAL A 202 -12.37 -9.57 -16.72
CA VAL A 202 -11.06 -10.13 -16.31
C VAL A 202 -11.21 -11.59 -15.92
N ARG A 203 -12.16 -11.89 -15.02
CA ARG A 203 -12.39 -13.25 -14.52
C ARG A 203 -12.78 -14.24 -15.62
N LYS A 204 -13.60 -13.83 -16.59
CA LYS A 204 -14.02 -14.65 -17.74
C LYS A 204 -12.93 -14.91 -18.80
N ASN A 205 -11.76 -14.27 -18.70
CA ASN A 205 -10.61 -14.55 -19.58
C ASN A 205 -9.67 -15.64 -19.04
N LEU A 206 -9.99 -16.24 -17.90
CA LEU A 206 -9.29 -17.39 -17.34
C LEU A 206 -10.29 -18.52 -17.10
N THR A 207 -9.85 -19.77 -17.24
CA THR A 207 -10.65 -20.90 -16.73
C THR A 207 -10.73 -20.84 -15.20
N GLU A 208 -11.76 -21.46 -14.63
CA GLU A 208 -11.93 -21.57 -13.18
C GLU A 208 -10.71 -22.19 -12.44
N ALA A 209 -9.95 -23.07 -13.11
CA ALA A 209 -8.72 -23.64 -12.58
C ALA A 209 -7.55 -22.64 -12.64
N GLU A 210 -7.35 -21.97 -13.78
CA GLU A 210 -6.32 -20.93 -13.91
C GLU A 210 -6.59 -19.73 -13.00
N TRP A 211 -7.86 -19.37 -12.78
CA TRP A 211 -8.27 -18.31 -11.87
C TRP A 211 -7.82 -18.61 -10.43
N ASP A 212 -8.12 -19.82 -9.94
CA ASP A 212 -7.74 -20.23 -8.58
C ASP A 212 -6.24 -20.50 -8.43
N GLU A 213 -5.55 -20.92 -9.49
CA GLU A 213 -4.12 -21.20 -9.46
C GLU A 213 -3.25 -19.94 -9.62
N LYS A 214 -3.58 -19.04 -10.56
CA LYS A 214 -2.74 -17.88 -10.91
C LYS A 214 -2.99 -16.68 -10.00
N ILE A 215 -4.23 -16.46 -9.55
CA ILE A 215 -4.57 -15.25 -8.80
C ILE A 215 -4.35 -15.46 -7.30
N ILE A 216 -3.66 -14.52 -6.66
CA ILE A 216 -3.58 -14.42 -5.20
C ILE A 216 -4.24 -13.10 -4.81
N MET A 217 -5.37 -13.21 -4.10
CA MET A 217 -6.02 -12.08 -3.45
C MET A 217 -5.25 -11.77 -2.18
N ALA A 218 -4.68 -10.57 -2.09
CA ALA A 218 -3.79 -10.14 -1.02
C ALA A 218 -4.43 -9.00 -0.22
N GLN A 219 -5.25 -9.37 0.77
CA GLN A 219 -5.91 -8.40 1.64
C GLN A 219 -4.92 -7.86 2.67
N ARG A 220 -4.86 -6.53 2.82
CA ARG A 220 -4.12 -5.88 3.91
C ARG A 220 -4.72 -4.53 4.28
N PRO A 221 -4.58 -4.04 5.53
CA PRO A 221 -4.93 -2.67 5.87
C PRO A 221 -4.19 -1.65 4.99
N VAL A 222 -4.87 -0.56 4.66
CA VAL A 222 -4.26 0.62 4.03
C VAL A 222 -3.32 1.26 5.05
N PRO A 223 -2.05 1.54 4.72
CA PRO A 223 -1.12 2.17 5.66
C PRO A 223 -1.57 3.60 5.99
N THR A 224 -1.68 3.94 7.26
CA THR A 224 -1.95 5.33 7.73
C THR A 224 -0.69 6.04 8.20
N SER A 225 0.41 5.31 8.30
CA SER A 225 1.75 5.79 8.63
C SER A 225 2.80 4.86 8.01
N VAL A 226 4.01 5.37 7.82
CA VAL A 226 5.22 4.62 7.46
C VAL A 226 6.32 5.06 8.42
N TYR A 227 6.98 4.11 9.09
CA TYR A 227 7.78 4.40 10.29
C TYR A 227 7.01 5.26 11.31
N SER A 228 7.53 6.44 11.64
CA SER A 228 6.96 7.42 12.58
C SER A 228 6.18 8.55 11.89
N VAL A 229 6.11 8.57 10.55
CA VAL A 229 5.48 9.66 9.79
C VAL A 229 4.12 9.23 9.21
N PRO A 230 3.09 10.11 9.26
CA PRO A 230 1.75 9.80 8.75
C PRO A 230 1.71 9.77 7.22
N VAL A 231 0.80 8.97 6.66
CA VAL A 231 0.57 8.87 5.20
C VAL A 231 -0.93 9.02 4.93
N ARG A 232 -1.32 10.12 4.27
CA ARG A 232 -2.73 10.50 4.06
C ARG A 232 -3.14 10.48 2.59
N GLY A 233 -2.22 10.81 1.68
CA GLY A 233 -2.46 10.70 0.23
C GLY A 233 -2.67 9.25 -0.17
N ARG A 234 -3.74 8.91 -0.90
CA ARG A 234 -4.05 7.51 -1.29
C ARG A 234 -2.98 6.93 -2.20
N GLU A 235 -2.35 7.81 -2.95
CA GLU A 235 -1.29 7.58 -3.90
C GLU A 235 -0.01 7.20 -3.11
N HIS A 236 0.35 7.98 -2.10
CA HIS A 236 1.41 7.62 -1.14
C HIS A 236 1.13 6.33 -0.34
N GLN A 237 -0.14 6.06 -0.02
CA GLN A 237 -0.53 4.80 0.63
C GLN A 237 -0.31 3.60 -0.30
N SER A 238 -0.55 3.78 -1.60
CA SER A 238 -0.19 2.81 -2.64
C SER A 238 1.32 2.66 -2.81
N ASP A 239 2.09 3.75 -2.69
CA ASP A 239 3.57 3.72 -2.72
C ASP A 239 4.17 2.86 -1.60
N VAL A 240 3.65 2.99 -0.37
CA VAL A 240 4.08 2.14 0.75
C VAL A 240 3.69 0.68 0.49
N MET A 241 2.47 0.43 -0.01
CA MET A 241 2.00 -0.93 -0.31
C MET A 241 2.80 -1.63 -1.41
N ARG A 242 3.14 -0.94 -2.51
CA ARG A 242 3.89 -1.52 -3.64
C ARG A 242 5.33 -1.87 -3.26
N LEU A 243 6.01 -0.98 -2.52
CA LEU A 243 7.39 -1.18 -2.09
C LEU A 243 7.48 -2.39 -1.14
N GLU A 244 6.60 -2.47 -0.14
CA GLU A 244 6.57 -3.60 0.81
C GLU A 244 6.19 -4.93 0.15
N ALA A 245 5.21 -4.93 -0.76
CA ALA A 245 4.78 -6.12 -1.47
C ALA A 245 5.92 -6.73 -2.32
N VAL A 246 6.58 -5.91 -3.14
CA VAL A 246 7.69 -6.37 -3.98
C VAL A 246 8.95 -6.64 -3.16
N LEU A 247 9.17 -5.96 -2.03
CA LEU A 247 10.30 -6.27 -1.15
C LEU A 247 10.19 -7.67 -0.54
N VAL A 248 8.98 -8.12 -0.16
CA VAL A 248 8.73 -9.46 0.40
C VAL A 248 8.76 -10.56 -0.66
N PHE A 249 8.15 -10.36 -1.83
CA PHE A 249 7.93 -11.42 -2.82
C PHE A 249 8.80 -11.33 -4.08
N GLY A 250 9.42 -10.18 -4.33
CA GLY A 250 10.03 -9.84 -5.62
C GLY A 250 8.97 -9.68 -6.71
N GLY A 251 9.40 -9.74 -7.96
CA GLY A 251 8.52 -9.70 -9.12
C GLY A 251 8.42 -8.32 -9.76
N VAL A 252 7.29 -8.07 -10.41
CA VAL A 252 6.98 -6.87 -11.19
C VAL A 252 5.81 -6.14 -10.52
N TYR A 253 6.01 -4.89 -10.14
CA TYR A 253 4.92 -3.99 -9.81
C TYR A 253 4.35 -3.33 -11.06
N LEU A 254 3.03 -3.18 -11.11
CA LEU A 254 2.27 -2.48 -12.13
C LEU A 254 1.18 -1.66 -11.42
N ASP A 255 1.12 -0.35 -11.65
CA ASP A 255 -0.10 0.42 -11.39
C ASP A 255 -1.24 -0.08 -12.30
N ILE A 256 -2.48 0.11 -11.85
CA ILE A 256 -3.66 -0.52 -12.47
C ILE A 256 -4.01 0.05 -13.86
N ASP A 257 -3.34 1.11 -14.28
CA ASP A 257 -3.37 1.81 -15.56
C ASP A 257 -2.08 1.58 -16.40
N VAL A 258 -1.25 0.59 -16.04
CA VAL A 258 -0.09 0.17 -16.84
C VAL A 258 -0.44 -0.96 -17.82
N LEU A 259 -0.24 -0.70 -19.11
CA LEU A 259 -0.36 -1.69 -20.19
C LEU A 259 0.98 -2.40 -20.43
N VAL A 260 1.00 -3.73 -20.34
CA VAL A 260 2.12 -4.56 -20.78
C VAL A 260 1.97 -4.89 -22.27
N LEU A 261 2.97 -4.54 -23.06
CA LEU A 261 2.97 -4.62 -24.52
C LEU A 261 3.93 -5.69 -25.06
N LYS A 262 4.91 -6.13 -24.26
CA LYS A 262 5.81 -7.25 -24.56
C LYS A 262 6.18 -8.05 -23.29
N PRO A 263 6.64 -9.31 -23.42
CA PRO A 263 7.18 -10.07 -22.29
C PRO A 263 8.34 -9.33 -21.61
N LEU A 264 8.31 -9.25 -20.28
CA LEU A 264 9.26 -8.50 -19.46
C LEU A 264 10.55 -9.29 -19.12
N ASP A 265 10.66 -10.54 -19.57
CA ASP A 265 11.81 -11.42 -19.33
C ASP A 265 13.19 -10.81 -19.64
N PRO A 266 13.39 -10.00 -20.70
CA PRO A 266 14.67 -9.34 -20.94
C PRO A 266 15.14 -8.40 -19.82
N LEU A 267 14.22 -7.92 -18.97
CA LEU A 267 14.48 -7.05 -17.83
C LEU A 267 14.67 -7.84 -16.52
N ARG A 268 14.06 -9.03 -16.42
CA ARG A 268 14.14 -9.92 -15.24
C ARG A 268 15.55 -10.43 -14.92
N LYS A 269 16.53 -10.22 -15.80
CA LYS A 269 17.96 -10.53 -15.60
C LYS A 269 18.66 -9.55 -14.65
N PHE A 270 18.15 -8.33 -14.49
CA PHE A 270 18.68 -7.35 -13.56
C PHE A 270 18.03 -7.55 -12.18
N ALA A 271 18.78 -7.32 -11.11
CA ALA A 271 18.25 -7.50 -9.74
C ALA A 271 17.19 -6.44 -9.36
N PHE A 272 17.25 -5.27 -10.00
CA PHE A 272 16.23 -4.23 -9.95
C PHE A 272 16.18 -3.49 -11.28
N THR A 273 14.99 -3.14 -11.75
CA THR A 273 14.78 -2.32 -12.96
C THR A 273 13.62 -1.37 -12.75
N ILE A 274 13.78 -0.12 -13.14
CA ILE A 274 12.75 0.91 -13.09
C ILE A 274 12.82 1.76 -14.36
N GLY A 275 11.70 2.31 -14.81
CA GLY A 275 11.68 3.17 -15.98
C GLY A 275 12.03 4.62 -15.65
N ARG A 276 12.73 5.30 -16.54
CA ARG A 276 12.83 6.77 -16.55
C ARG A 276 11.45 7.39 -16.71
N GLU A 277 11.15 8.44 -15.97
CA GLU A 277 9.93 9.24 -16.16
C GLU A 277 10.31 10.60 -16.77
N THR A 278 11.02 11.41 -15.99
CA THR A 278 11.62 12.69 -16.40
C THR A 278 13.14 12.60 -16.34
N SER A 279 13.86 13.61 -16.83
CA SER A 279 15.32 13.68 -16.70
C SER A 279 15.82 13.52 -15.26
N ASP A 280 15.04 13.94 -14.27
CA ASP A 280 15.31 13.89 -12.83
C ASP A 280 14.42 12.90 -12.04
N GLY A 281 13.70 12.00 -12.71
CA GLY A 281 12.68 11.13 -12.10
C GLY A 281 12.63 9.71 -12.66
N LEU A 282 12.36 8.73 -11.80
CA LEU A 282 12.12 7.32 -12.17
C LEU A 282 10.71 6.92 -11.71
N CYS A 283 9.87 6.37 -12.60
CA CYS A 283 8.45 6.11 -12.28
C CYS A 283 8.31 4.88 -11.38
N ASN A 284 7.66 5.03 -10.22
CA ASN A 284 7.34 3.90 -9.35
C ASN A 284 6.04 3.17 -9.74
N GLY A 285 5.37 3.57 -10.83
CA GLY A 285 4.20 2.88 -11.38
C GLY A 285 4.54 1.57 -12.09
N ILE A 286 5.79 1.38 -12.51
CA ILE A 286 6.30 0.10 -12.97
C ILE A 286 7.77 -0.10 -12.60
N PHE A 287 8.04 -1.15 -11.83
CA PHE A 287 9.40 -1.57 -11.51
C PHE A 287 9.46 -3.08 -11.27
N LEU A 288 10.66 -3.64 -11.43
CA LEU A 288 10.99 -5.04 -11.23
C LEU A 288 12.03 -5.15 -10.12
N SER A 289 11.91 -6.16 -9.26
CA SER A 289 12.91 -6.44 -8.23
C SER A 289 13.03 -7.92 -7.92
N ALA A 290 14.25 -8.38 -7.67
CA ALA A 290 14.48 -9.57 -6.87
C ALA A 290 13.90 -9.35 -5.46
N PRO A 291 13.38 -10.39 -4.78
CA PRO A 291 12.95 -10.27 -3.39
C PRO A 291 14.13 -9.84 -2.52
N ASN A 292 13.88 -9.04 -1.48
CA ASN A 292 14.88 -8.56 -0.52
C ASN A 292 16.02 -7.68 -1.10
N TRP A 293 15.91 -7.21 -2.35
CA TRP A 293 17.03 -6.52 -3.01
C TRP A 293 17.44 -5.22 -2.33
N THR A 294 18.76 -4.99 -2.24
CA THR A 294 19.38 -3.87 -1.51
C THR A 294 18.86 -2.51 -1.93
N PHE A 295 18.65 -2.24 -3.24
CA PHE A 295 18.13 -0.94 -3.69
C PHE A 295 16.72 -0.67 -3.15
N LEU A 296 15.83 -1.66 -3.26
CA LEU A 296 14.43 -1.55 -2.82
C LEU A 296 14.32 -1.46 -1.29
N ALA A 297 15.15 -2.23 -0.57
CA ALA A 297 15.25 -2.16 0.89
C ALA A 297 15.75 -0.79 1.37
N MET A 298 16.76 -0.19 0.70
CA MET A 298 17.20 1.17 0.96
C MET A 298 16.13 2.21 0.65
N TRP A 299 15.35 2.02 -0.43
CA TRP A 299 14.32 2.96 -0.84
C TRP A 299 13.16 2.98 0.17
N HIS A 300 12.69 1.80 0.62
CA HIS A 300 11.74 1.73 1.75
C HIS A 300 12.33 2.36 3.03
N THR A 301 13.59 2.07 3.35
CA THR A 301 14.29 2.65 4.52
C THR A 301 14.35 4.18 4.49
N ALA A 302 14.36 4.79 3.31
CA ALA A 302 14.33 6.25 3.14
C ALA A 302 12.98 6.89 3.54
N TYR A 303 11.87 6.14 3.53
CA TYR A 303 10.56 6.62 4.00
C TYR A 303 10.54 6.91 5.52
N GLN A 304 11.63 6.65 6.27
CA GLN A 304 11.83 7.18 7.63
C GLN A 304 11.70 8.71 7.71
N VAL A 305 11.96 9.44 6.61
CA VAL A 305 11.78 10.91 6.51
C VAL A 305 10.75 11.30 5.44
N PHE A 306 9.80 10.40 5.17
CA PHE A 306 8.77 10.62 4.16
C PHE A 306 7.95 11.91 4.43
N ASN A 307 7.74 12.70 3.37
CA ASN A 307 6.99 13.95 3.41
C ASN A 307 5.70 13.83 2.58
N ASP A 308 4.58 13.66 3.27
CA ASP A 308 3.23 13.49 2.70
C ASP A 308 2.72 14.73 1.95
N ASP A 309 3.33 15.90 2.15
CA ASP A 309 2.98 17.13 1.43
C ASP A 309 3.67 17.25 0.06
N ALA A 310 4.60 16.34 -0.29
CA ALA A 310 5.47 16.43 -1.46
C ALA A 310 5.32 15.23 -2.41
N TRP A 311 4.27 15.28 -3.22
CA TRP A 311 3.71 14.22 -4.08
C TRP A 311 4.71 13.26 -4.75
N ASN A 312 5.68 13.78 -5.50
CA ASN A 312 6.59 12.98 -6.31
C ASN A 312 7.98 12.83 -5.70
N GLU A 313 8.24 13.42 -4.52
CA GLU A 313 9.60 13.51 -4.00
C GLU A 313 10.12 12.12 -3.58
N HIS A 314 9.35 11.35 -2.81
CA HIS A 314 9.79 10.01 -2.36
C HIS A 314 9.53 8.90 -3.38
N SER A 315 8.52 9.07 -4.23
CA SER A 315 8.06 8.11 -5.24
C SER A 315 8.81 8.21 -6.57
N VAL A 316 9.27 9.40 -6.99
CA VAL A 316 9.85 9.61 -8.33
C VAL A 316 11.25 10.21 -8.30
N ARG A 317 11.48 11.25 -7.49
CA ARG A 317 12.75 12.01 -7.50
C ARG A 317 13.84 11.37 -6.61
N LEU A 318 13.43 10.82 -5.46
CA LEU A 318 14.31 10.06 -4.58
C LEU A 318 14.95 8.83 -5.27
N PRO A 319 14.22 7.91 -5.94
CA PRO A 319 14.85 6.78 -6.61
C PRO A 319 15.81 7.21 -7.73
N HIS A 320 15.57 8.35 -8.40
CA HIS A 320 16.53 8.94 -9.34
C HIS A 320 17.86 9.32 -8.64
N LEU A 321 17.80 10.06 -7.53
CA LEU A 321 19.01 10.43 -6.78
C LEU A 321 19.72 9.21 -6.19
N MET A 322 18.96 8.22 -5.71
CA MET A 322 19.51 6.94 -5.24
C MET A 322 20.21 6.18 -6.37
N GLN A 323 19.63 6.10 -7.56
CA GLN A 323 20.24 5.42 -8.71
C GLN A 323 21.57 6.08 -9.10
N ARG A 324 21.65 7.41 -9.06
CA ARG A 324 22.92 8.14 -9.31
C ARG A 324 23.98 7.89 -8.23
N ALA A 325 23.57 7.67 -6.98
CA ALA A 325 24.48 7.35 -5.88
C ALA A 325 24.90 5.87 -5.84
N PHE A 326 24.07 4.97 -6.37
CA PHE A 326 24.22 3.51 -6.33
C PHE A 326 23.92 2.87 -7.71
N PRO A 327 24.66 3.23 -8.78
CA PRO A 327 24.31 2.84 -10.14
C PRO A 327 24.31 1.32 -10.36
N ASP A 328 25.21 0.59 -9.69
CA ASP A 328 25.32 -0.87 -9.81
C ASP A 328 24.13 -1.63 -9.21
N LEU A 329 23.27 -0.96 -8.41
CA LEU A 329 22.13 -1.56 -7.74
C LEU A 329 20.79 -1.35 -8.47
N CYS A 330 20.75 -0.53 -9.51
CA CYS A 330 19.51 -0.13 -10.18
C CYS A 330 19.72 0.08 -11.69
N HIS A 331 19.21 -0.85 -12.49
CA HIS A 331 19.14 -0.70 -13.95
C HIS A 331 17.98 0.23 -14.32
N VAL A 332 18.20 1.12 -15.29
CA VAL A 332 17.18 2.08 -15.76
C VAL A 332 16.83 1.77 -17.21
N GLU A 333 15.53 1.59 -17.46
CA GLU A 333 14.99 1.59 -18.81
C GLU A 333 14.60 3.02 -19.20
N GLU A 334 15.37 3.63 -20.11
CA GLU A 334 15.25 5.05 -20.43
C GLU A 334 13.96 5.41 -21.21
N ASP A 335 13.44 4.49 -22.03
CA ASP A 335 12.32 4.77 -22.94
C ASP A 335 11.22 3.68 -22.93
N SER A 336 11.48 2.49 -22.37
CA SER A 336 10.69 1.29 -22.71
C SER A 336 9.55 0.92 -21.75
N LEU A 337 9.40 1.64 -20.62
CA LEU A 337 8.41 1.34 -19.57
C LEU A 337 7.37 2.45 -19.32
N ASN A 338 7.74 3.73 -19.45
CA ASN A 338 6.85 4.87 -19.10
C ASN A 338 6.59 5.87 -20.23
N ARG A 339 7.15 5.68 -21.44
CA ARG A 339 6.95 6.59 -22.57
C ARG A 339 5.83 6.06 -23.48
N PRO A 340 4.90 6.90 -23.97
CA PRO A 340 4.79 8.35 -23.73
C PRO A 340 4.36 8.67 -22.28
N ASN A 341 4.84 9.78 -21.74
CA ASN A 341 4.75 10.16 -20.33
C ASN A 341 3.63 11.19 -20.04
N TRP A 342 3.46 11.61 -18.79
CA TRP A 342 2.42 12.54 -18.30
C TRP A 342 2.46 13.97 -18.85
N THR A 343 3.48 14.35 -19.61
CA THR A 343 3.55 15.71 -20.18
C THR A 343 2.39 15.93 -21.15
N PRO A 344 1.80 17.14 -21.23
CA PRO A 344 0.64 17.39 -22.10
C PRO A 344 0.84 16.98 -23.57
N ASP A 345 2.06 17.19 -24.08
CA ASP A 345 2.43 16.79 -25.44
C ASP A 345 2.41 15.27 -25.63
N GLU A 346 2.91 14.49 -24.67
CA GLU A 346 3.00 13.03 -24.76
C GLU A 346 1.67 12.34 -24.45
N VAL A 347 0.86 12.89 -23.54
CA VAL A 347 -0.56 12.52 -23.37
C VAL A 347 -1.34 12.73 -24.67
N ALA A 348 -1.07 13.81 -25.42
CA ALA A 348 -1.64 14.03 -26.73
C ALA A 348 -1.16 13.02 -27.80
N TRP A 349 -0.02 12.34 -27.61
CA TRP A 349 0.37 11.22 -28.48
C TRP A 349 -0.43 9.96 -28.16
N ILE A 350 -0.75 9.72 -26.89
CA ILE A 350 -1.52 8.54 -26.43
C ILE A 350 -2.96 8.58 -26.95
N TYR A 351 -3.69 9.67 -26.67
CA TYR A 351 -5.13 9.78 -26.95
C TYR A 351 -5.47 10.57 -28.20
N GLY A 352 -4.56 11.45 -28.67
CA GLY A 352 -4.82 12.31 -29.82
C GLY A 352 -5.09 11.53 -31.10
N ILE A 353 -6.23 11.83 -31.74
CA ILE A 353 -6.62 11.18 -32.99
C ILE A 353 -5.57 11.44 -34.07
N GLY A 354 -5.09 10.36 -34.72
CA GLY A 354 -4.05 10.43 -35.75
C GLY A 354 -2.62 10.64 -35.25
N GLN A 355 -2.38 10.74 -33.94
CA GLN A 355 -1.03 11.01 -33.38
C GLN A 355 -0.17 9.75 -33.15
N GLN A 356 -0.60 8.55 -33.57
CA GLN A 356 0.12 7.30 -33.29
C GLN A 356 1.54 7.26 -33.89
N HIS A 357 1.78 8.03 -34.95
CA HIS A 357 3.08 8.17 -35.61
C HIS A 357 4.14 8.89 -34.75
N ARG A 358 3.75 9.56 -33.66
CA ARG A 358 4.67 10.32 -32.78
C ARG A 358 5.60 9.41 -31.97
N TRP A 359 5.18 8.17 -31.70
CA TRP A 359 5.97 7.22 -30.91
C TRP A 359 5.74 5.77 -31.35
N ASP A 360 6.81 5.10 -31.78
CA ASP A 360 6.78 3.69 -32.18
C ASP A 360 6.79 2.77 -30.95
N TRP A 361 5.65 2.72 -30.25
CA TRP A 361 5.45 1.88 -29.07
C TRP A 361 5.68 0.39 -29.38
N ARG A 362 5.34 -0.06 -30.60
CA ARG A 362 5.51 -1.46 -31.05
C ARG A 362 6.98 -1.87 -31.04
N LYS A 363 7.90 -0.98 -31.44
CA LYS A 363 9.34 -1.27 -31.36
C LYS A 363 9.93 -0.96 -29.99
N LYS A 364 9.53 0.14 -29.35
CA LYS A 364 10.20 0.63 -28.12
C LYS A 364 9.73 0.01 -26.82
N ASN A 365 8.42 -0.16 -26.61
CA ASN A 365 7.89 -0.42 -25.27
C ASN A 365 7.84 -1.91 -24.92
N TYR A 366 8.21 -2.21 -23.68
CA TYR A 366 7.74 -3.38 -22.94
C TYR A 366 6.41 -3.09 -22.24
N ALA A 367 6.26 -1.86 -21.72
CA ALA A 367 5.03 -1.39 -21.07
C ALA A 367 4.83 0.11 -21.30
N VAL A 368 3.62 0.61 -21.02
CA VAL A 368 3.25 2.03 -21.01
C VAL A 368 2.36 2.28 -19.79
N HIS A 369 2.71 3.27 -18.98
CA HIS A 369 1.84 3.83 -17.93
C HIS A 369 0.87 4.83 -18.59
N LEU A 370 -0.44 4.63 -18.45
CA LEU A 370 -1.45 5.49 -19.07
C LEU A 370 -1.71 6.74 -18.22
N PHE A 371 -1.04 7.84 -18.56
CA PHE A 371 -1.29 9.14 -17.93
C PHE A 371 -2.40 9.92 -18.63
N GLY A 372 -3.32 10.53 -17.88
CA GLY A 372 -4.32 11.46 -18.42
C GLY A 372 -5.73 11.20 -17.91
N THR A 373 -6.74 11.67 -18.67
CA THR A 373 -8.15 11.41 -18.42
C THR A 373 -8.66 10.33 -19.34
N PHE A 374 -9.34 9.33 -18.79
CA PHE A 374 -10.01 8.26 -19.54
C PHE A 374 -11.44 8.66 -19.89
N GLU A 375 -11.91 8.27 -21.07
CA GLU A 375 -13.32 8.41 -21.46
C GLU A 375 -14.09 7.10 -21.15
N ASP A 376 -15.37 7.05 -21.52
CA ASP A 376 -16.20 5.83 -21.37
C ASP A 376 -15.90 4.78 -22.47
N GLU A 377 -14.62 4.50 -22.74
CA GLU A 377 -14.23 3.52 -23.73
C GLU A 377 -14.65 2.10 -23.34
N ASN A 378 -14.86 1.26 -24.35
CA ASN A 378 -15.43 -0.07 -24.18
C ASN A 378 -15.07 -0.97 -25.38
N MET A 379 -15.45 -2.25 -25.29
CA MET A 379 -15.21 -3.27 -26.32
C MET A 379 -15.75 -2.94 -27.73
N SER A 380 -16.66 -1.96 -27.86
CA SER A 380 -17.16 -1.47 -29.14
C SER A 380 -16.31 -0.30 -29.65
N SER A 381 -16.22 0.80 -28.88
CA SER A 381 -15.50 2.01 -29.32
C SER A 381 -14.02 1.76 -29.62
N ILE A 382 -13.36 0.90 -28.84
CA ILE A 382 -11.95 0.61 -29.00
C ILE A 382 -11.60 -0.09 -30.33
N ARG A 383 -12.59 -0.67 -31.03
CA ARG A 383 -12.38 -1.36 -32.32
C ARG A 383 -12.03 -0.40 -33.46
N SER A 384 -12.46 0.85 -33.38
CA SER A 384 -12.24 1.87 -34.41
C SER A 384 -11.53 3.13 -33.90
N LEU A 385 -11.26 3.25 -32.59
CA LEU A 385 -10.58 4.41 -32.01
C LEU A 385 -9.20 4.65 -32.66
N ASN A 386 -9.08 5.74 -33.42
CA ASN A 386 -7.88 6.09 -34.19
C ASN A 386 -6.84 6.86 -33.35
N SER A 387 -6.47 6.29 -32.20
CA SER A 387 -5.44 6.81 -31.28
C SER A 387 -4.45 5.70 -30.91
N MET A 388 -3.34 6.07 -30.26
CA MET A 388 -2.31 5.11 -29.86
C MET A 388 -2.82 4.18 -28.75
N TYR A 389 -3.56 4.74 -27.80
CA TYR A 389 -4.32 3.97 -26.81
C TYR A 389 -5.27 2.97 -27.48
N GLY A 390 -6.02 3.40 -28.49
CA GLY A 390 -6.86 2.52 -29.30
C GLY A 390 -6.09 1.35 -29.92
N GLU A 391 -4.92 1.60 -30.49
CA GLU A 391 -4.07 0.55 -31.07
C GLU A 391 -3.49 -0.41 -30.02
N MET A 392 -3.02 0.10 -28.88
CA MET A 392 -2.48 -0.72 -27.79
C MET A 392 -3.57 -1.65 -27.24
N CYS A 393 -4.74 -1.10 -26.93
CA CYS A 393 -5.89 -1.85 -26.43
C CYS A 393 -6.38 -2.89 -27.46
N ARG A 394 -6.42 -2.57 -28.76
CA ARG A 394 -6.75 -3.57 -29.80
C ARG A 394 -5.74 -4.71 -29.85
N ASN A 395 -4.45 -4.41 -29.80
CA ASN A 395 -3.40 -5.42 -29.81
C ASN A 395 -3.50 -6.37 -28.59
N ILE A 396 -3.87 -5.86 -27.41
CA ILE A 396 -4.08 -6.64 -26.18
C ILE A 396 -5.37 -7.48 -26.26
N LEU A 397 -6.49 -6.90 -26.70
CA LEU A 397 -7.82 -7.51 -26.63
C LEU A 397 -8.18 -8.42 -27.80
N PHE A 398 -7.58 -8.19 -28.97
CA PHE A 398 -7.92 -8.89 -30.23
C PHE A 398 -6.70 -9.51 -30.92
N GLY A 399 -5.48 -9.29 -30.39
CA GLY A 399 -4.23 -9.67 -31.03
C GLY A 399 -3.76 -8.69 -32.10
N SER A 400 -2.60 -8.97 -32.67
CA SER A 400 -2.04 -8.20 -33.79
C SER A 400 -2.76 -8.57 -35.09
N GLY A 401 -3.51 -7.61 -35.65
CA GLY A 401 -4.02 -7.67 -37.03
C GLY A 401 -3.06 -7.04 -38.02
#